data_AF-A0A7M4A748-F1
#
_entry.id   AF-A0A7M4A748-F1
#
_cell.length_a   1.000
_cell.length_b   1.000
_cell.length_c   1.000
_cell.angle_alpha   90.00
_cell.angle_beta   90.00
_cell.angle_gamma   90.00
#
_symmetry.space_group_name_H-M   'P 1'
#
loop_
_entity.id
_entity.type
_entity.pdbx_description
1 polymer ?
#
loop_
_entity_poly.entity_id
_entity_poly.type
_entity_poly.pdbx_seq_one_letter_code
_entity_poly.pdbx_strand_id
1 'polypeptide(L)'
;MDWPIGPYGTSMGALLLLTLPIHFLLTRDEKDRRVSLRELPREIREKGYWWHISLYVLMFLYKAVIDYHNEPMKDKVGGFTHWIYSIEGDWTNNIQEYFLNDTLTNLLSGHYLFMYLFMIWFSPIYYILCRDEIMADKAALNYFIIYVL
;
A
#
# COMPACT_ATOMS: atom_id res chain seq x y z
N MET A 1 4.55 18.91 -8.48
CA MET A 1 5.89 18.57 -7.94
C MET A 1 6.46 17.48 -8.83
N ASP A 2 7.63 17.67 -9.43
CA ASP A 2 8.32 16.60 -10.15
C ASP A 2 8.98 15.67 -9.13
N TRP A 3 8.33 14.54 -8.87
CA TRP A 3 8.86 13.53 -7.96
C TRP A 3 9.95 12.75 -8.70
N PRO A 4 11.21 12.70 -8.20
CA PRO A 4 12.34 12.11 -8.92
C PRO A 4 12.17 10.61 -9.22
N ILE A 5 11.28 9.91 -8.49
CA ILE A 5 11.02 8.47 -8.62
C ILE A 5 9.50 8.20 -8.76
N GLY A 6 8.72 9.24 -9.05
CA GLY A 6 7.26 9.20 -9.04
C GLY A 6 6.63 9.05 -7.64
N PRO A 7 5.32 9.33 -7.50
CA PRO A 7 4.63 9.31 -6.21
C PRO A 7 4.57 7.91 -5.57
N TYR A 8 4.52 6.85 -6.37
CA TYR A 8 4.59 5.47 -5.89
C TYR A 8 5.97 5.14 -5.33
N GLY A 9 7.04 5.40 -6.09
CA GLY A 9 8.40 5.10 -5.67
C GLY A 9 8.79 5.85 -4.40
N THR A 10 8.39 7.12 -4.28
CA THR A 10 8.64 7.90 -3.06
C THR A 10 7.85 7.40 -1.87
N SER A 11 6.56 7.05 -2.04
CA SER A 11 5.76 6.45 -0.96
C SER A 11 6.32 5.11 -0.50
N MET A 12 6.76 4.26 -1.43
CA MET A 12 7.39 2.96 -1.12
C MET A 12 8.72 3.15 -0.39
N GLY A 13 9.55 4.10 -0.81
CA GLY A 13 10.79 4.43 -0.11
C GLY A 13 10.54 4.91 1.32
N ALA A 14 9.60 5.84 1.50
CA ALA A 14 9.20 6.35 2.81
C ALA A 14 8.65 5.23 3.71
N LEU A 15 7.82 4.34 3.16
CA LEU A 15 7.28 3.17 3.84
C LEU A 15 8.38 2.27 4.41
N LEU A 16 9.34 1.87 3.57
CA LEU A 16 10.43 0.98 3.98
C LEU A 16 11.30 1.64 5.05
N LEU A 17 11.61 2.94 4.89
CA LEU A 17 12.39 3.70 5.86
C LEU A 17 11.67 3.84 7.21
N LEU A 18 10.35 4.05 7.20
CA LEU A 18 9.54 4.26 8.40
C LEU A 18 9.12 2.96 9.10
N THR A 19 9.16 1.82 8.40
CA THR A 19 8.74 0.52 8.95
C THR A 19 9.46 0.18 10.26
N LEU A 20 10.79 0.27 10.29
CA LEU A 20 11.57 -0.07 11.48
C LEU A 20 11.42 0.95 12.62
N PRO A 21 11.53 2.27 12.40
CA PRO A 21 11.27 3.27 13.43
C PRO A 21 9.89 3.14 14.07
N ILE A 22 8.83 2.98 13.26
CA ILE A 22 7.46 2.85 13.77
C ILE A 22 7.32 1.53 14.54
N HIS A 23 7.85 0.42 14.03
CA HIS A 23 7.88 -0.84 14.76
C HIS A 23 8.53 -0.66 16.15
N PHE A 24 9.71 -0.04 16.23
CA PHE A 24 10.41 0.15 17.50
C PHE A 24 9.67 1.07 18.46
N LEU A 25 8.96 2.07 17.93
CA LEU A 25 8.11 2.99 18.68
C LEU A 25 6.89 2.26 19.26
N LEU A 26 6.19 1.46 18.45
CA LEU A 26 5.00 0.73 18.88
C LEU A 26 5.32 -0.39 19.87
N THR A 27 6.45 -1.07 19.69
CA THR A 27 6.86 -2.18 20.58
C THR A 27 7.61 -1.70 21.82
N ARG A 28 7.62 -0.39 22.14
CA ARG A 28 8.46 0.21 23.21
C ARG A 28 8.33 -0.51 24.55
N ASP A 29 7.12 -0.95 24.86
CA ASP A 29 6.76 -1.59 26.13
C ASP A 29 6.82 -3.12 26.08
N GLU A 30 6.92 -3.72 24.89
CA GLU A 30 6.93 -5.18 24.66
C GLU A 30 8.24 -5.62 23.98
N LYS A 31 9.37 -5.43 24.66
CA LYS A 31 10.71 -5.69 24.09
C LYS A 31 11.00 -7.18 23.89
N ASP A 32 10.38 -8.03 24.69
CA ASP A 32 10.53 -9.50 24.71
C ASP A 32 9.93 -10.18 23.47
N ARG A 33 8.93 -9.55 22.86
CA ARG A 33 8.23 -10.08 21.66
C ARG A 33 8.93 -9.74 20.34
N ARG A 34 9.92 -8.84 20.37
CA ARG A 34 10.60 -8.37 19.16
C ARG A 34 11.53 -9.44 18.58
N VAL A 35 11.43 -9.65 17.28
CA VAL A 35 12.43 -10.40 16.52
C VAL A 35 13.64 -9.51 16.30
N SER A 36 14.81 -9.97 16.70
CA SER A 36 16.06 -9.32 16.31
C SER A 36 16.24 -9.43 14.80
N LEU A 37 16.68 -8.36 14.13
CA LEU A 37 16.92 -8.38 12.67
C LEU A 37 17.89 -9.51 12.25
N ARG A 38 18.77 -9.96 13.16
CA ARG A 38 19.69 -11.09 12.94
C ARG A 38 19.00 -12.46 13.03
N GLU A 39 17.92 -12.55 13.80
CA GLU A 39 17.14 -13.77 14.00
C GLU A 39 16.01 -13.91 12.96
N LEU A 40 15.65 -12.82 12.27
CA LEU A 40 14.60 -12.79 11.26
C LEU A 40 14.71 -13.92 10.21
N PRO A 41 15.89 -14.24 9.63
CA PRO A 41 16.00 -15.34 8.68
C PRO A 41 15.71 -16.71 9.30
N ARG A 42 16.06 -16.88 10.59
CA ARG A 42 15.76 -18.10 11.35
C ARG A 42 14.26 -18.21 11.61
N GLU A 43 13.64 -17.14 12.08
CA GLU A 43 12.20 -17.05 12.32
C GLU A 43 11.40 -17.36 11.04
N ILE A 44 11.81 -16.78 9.89
CA ILE A 44 11.19 -17.03 8.58
C ILE A 44 11.22 -18.52 8.20
N ARG A 45 12.34 -19.20 8.49
CA ARG A 45 12.50 -20.62 8.18
C ARG A 45 11.74 -21.52 9.15
N GLU A 46 11.79 -21.22 10.45
CA GLU A 46 11.17 -22.05 11.50
C GLU A 46 9.65 -21.94 11.50
N LYS A 47 9.10 -20.75 11.20
CA LYS A 47 7.66 -20.48 11.20
C LYS A 47 6.99 -20.60 9.82
N GLY A 48 7.76 -20.84 8.77
CA GLY A 48 7.20 -21.06 7.43
C GLY A 48 6.70 -19.78 6.74
N TYR A 49 7.20 -18.60 7.13
CA TYR A 49 6.86 -17.33 6.48
C TYR A 49 7.23 -17.26 4.98
N TRP A 50 7.97 -18.25 4.46
CA TRP A 50 8.15 -18.47 3.02
C TRP A 50 6.83 -18.51 2.25
N TRP A 51 5.76 -19.06 2.85
CA TRP A 51 4.45 -19.04 2.21
C TRP A 51 3.90 -17.62 2.12
N HIS A 52 4.08 -16.79 3.14
CA HIS A 52 3.66 -15.39 3.10
C HIS A 52 4.39 -14.64 1.98
N ILE A 53 5.71 -14.81 1.90
CA ILE A 53 6.54 -14.19 0.84
C ILE A 53 6.04 -14.64 -0.55
N SER A 54 5.78 -15.94 -0.72
CA SER A 54 5.24 -16.49 -1.97
C SER A 54 3.86 -15.89 -2.32
N LEU A 55 2.96 -15.74 -1.34
CA LEU A 55 1.67 -15.09 -1.53
C LEU A 55 1.81 -13.63 -1.98
N TYR A 56 2.70 -12.86 -1.35
CA TYR A 56 2.97 -11.48 -1.78
C TYR A 56 3.54 -11.41 -3.20
N VAL A 57 4.44 -12.32 -3.56
CA VAL A 57 4.97 -12.42 -4.93
C VAL A 57 3.85 -12.75 -5.92
N LEU A 58 2.98 -13.70 -5.58
CA LEU A 58 1.85 -14.08 -6.43
C LEU A 58 0.85 -12.93 -6.59
N MET A 59 0.53 -12.20 -5.52
CA MET A 59 -0.31 -11.00 -5.58
C MET A 59 0.31 -9.92 -6.47
N PHE A 60 1.62 -9.69 -6.35
CA PHE A 60 2.33 -8.72 -7.18
C PHE A 60 2.29 -9.11 -8.67
N LEU A 61 2.54 -10.39 -8.99
CA LEU A 61 2.45 -10.90 -10.35
C LEU A 61 1.01 -10.81 -10.89
N TYR A 62 0.01 -11.18 -10.09
CA TYR A 62 -1.39 -11.08 -10.46
C TYR A 62 -1.76 -9.63 -10.77
N LYS A 63 -1.39 -8.69 -9.89
CA LYS A 63 -1.59 -7.26 -10.09
C LYS A 63 -0.92 -6.78 -11.38
N ALA A 64 0.34 -7.18 -11.63
CA ALA A 64 1.06 -6.81 -12.86
C ALA A 64 0.35 -7.31 -14.12
N VAL A 65 -0.20 -8.53 -14.10
CA VAL A 65 -1.00 -9.07 -15.20
C VAL A 65 -2.28 -8.25 -15.40
N ILE A 66 -3.01 -7.97 -14.33
CA ILE A 66 -4.25 -7.17 -14.40
C ILE A 66 -3.96 -5.75 -14.91
N ASP A 67 -2.94 -5.08 -14.37
CA ASP A 67 -2.55 -3.74 -14.77
C ASP A 67 -2.12 -3.71 -16.25
N TYR A 68 -1.36 -4.71 -16.72
CA TYR A 68 -0.99 -4.85 -18.13
C TYR A 68 -2.20 -4.92 -19.07
N HIS A 69 -3.31 -5.53 -18.63
CA HIS A 69 -4.54 -5.61 -19.43
C HIS A 69 -5.44 -4.37 -19.25
N ASN A 70 -5.50 -3.82 -18.04
CA ASN A 70 -6.40 -2.73 -17.68
C ASN A 70 -5.87 -1.35 -18.10
N GLU A 71 -4.57 -1.08 -18.02
CA GLU A 71 -4.01 0.21 -18.43
C GLU A 71 -4.35 0.56 -19.89
N PRO A 72 -4.17 -0.35 -20.87
CA PRO A 72 -4.59 -0.11 -22.25
C PRO A 72 -6.10 0.12 -22.41
N MET A 73 -6.92 -0.47 -21.53
CA MET A 73 -8.37 -0.26 -21.55
C MET A 73 -8.74 1.11 -20.97
N LYS A 74 -8.07 1.55 -19.90
CA LYS A 74 -8.29 2.87 -19.27
C LYS A 74 -7.99 4.00 -20.26
N ASP A 75 -6.94 3.85 -21.05
CA ASP A 75 -6.59 4.83 -22.10
C ASP A 75 -7.62 4.88 -23.23
N LYS A 76 -8.27 3.75 -23.55
CA LYS A 76 -9.24 3.64 -24.65
C LYS A 76 -10.67 4.04 -24.29
N VAL A 77 -11.13 3.69 -23.09
CA VAL A 77 -12.53 3.90 -22.67
C VAL A 77 -12.71 5.26 -21.98
N GLY A 78 -11.63 5.85 -21.47
CA GLY A 78 -11.70 7.05 -20.63
C GLY A 78 -12.35 6.77 -19.27
N GLY A 79 -12.24 7.71 -18.34
CA GLY A 79 -12.91 7.62 -17.03
C GLY A 79 -14.37 8.09 -17.11
N PHE A 80 -15.20 7.77 -16.10
CA PHE A 80 -16.61 8.22 -16.03
C PHE A 80 -16.80 9.74 -15.95
N THR A 81 -15.71 10.50 -15.80
CA THR A 81 -15.70 11.96 -15.64
C THR A 81 -16.47 12.68 -16.73
N HIS A 82 -16.36 12.25 -17.99
CA HIS A 82 -17.08 12.90 -19.10
C HIS A 82 -18.59 12.69 -19.01
N TRP A 83 -19.04 11.54 -18.52
CA TRP A 83 -20.46 11.24 -18.33
C TRP A 83 -21.06 12.03 -17.18
N ILE A 84 -20.34 12.11 -16.05
CA ILE A 84 -20.76 12.93 -14.89
C ILE A 84 -20.79 14.41 -15.28
N TYR A 85 -19.75 14.90 -15.97
CA TYR A 85 -19.70 16.26 -16.47
C TYR A 85 -20.83 16.57 -17.46
N SER A 86 -21.27 15.61 -18.28
CA SER A 86 -22.41 15.81 -19.18
C SER A 86 -23.75 16.04 -18.45
N ILE A 87 -23.86 15.60 -17.20
CA ILE A 87 -25.06 15.76 -16.36
C ILE A 87 -24.94 17.01 -15.49
N GLU A 88 -23.79 17.23 -14.87
CA GLU A 88 -23.57 18.30 -13.90
C GLU A 88 -23.15 19.63 -14.54
N GLY A 89 -22.52 19.57 -15.72
CA GLY A 89 -22.08 20.70 -16.52
C GLY A 89 -21.07 21.61 -15.81
N ASP A 90 -21.03 22.86 -16.25
CA ASP A 90 -20.06 23.86 -15.80
C ASP A 90 -20.27 24.31 -14.36
N TRP A 91 -21.46 24.11 -13.79
CA TRP A 91 -21.74 24.58 -12.43
C TRP A 91 -20.88 23.84 -11.40
N THR A 92 -20.84 22.50 -11.45
CA THR A 92 -19.96 21.74 -10.57
C THR A 92 -18.49 22.00 -10.88
N ASN A 93 -18.11 22.10 -12.15
CA ASN A 93 -16.72 22.38 -12.52
C ASN A 93 -16.21 23.71 -11.95
N ASN A 94 -17.02 24.78 -12.03
CA ASN A 94 -16.67 26.09 -11.46
C ASN A 94 -16.48 26.03 -9.94
N ILE A 95 -17.29 25.23 -9.22
CA ILE A 95 -17.11 25.03 -7.78
C ILE A 95 -15.81 24.26 -7.51
N GLN A 96 -15.52 23.21 -8.28
CA GLN A 96 -14.29 22.42 -8.13
C GLN A 96 -13.06 23.29 -8.38
N GLU A 97 -13.05 24.10 -9.44
CA GLU A 97 -11.97 25.03 -9.76
C GLU A 97 -11.78 26.09 -8.67
N TYR A 98 -12.86 26.60 -8.08
CA TYR A 98 -12.78 27.57 -6.99
C TYR A 98 -12.06 27.01 -5.74
N PHE A 99 -12.26 25.73 -5.43
CA PHE A 99 -11.60 25.06 -4.30
C PHE A 99 -10.30 24.33 -4.68
N LEU A 100 -9.94 24.31 -5.96
CA LEU A 100 -8.77 23.60 -6.45
C LEU A 100 -7.52 24.24 -5.84
N ASN A 101 -6.79 23.45 -5.06
CA ASN A 101 -5.49 23.84 -4.53
C ASN A 101 -4.49 22.75 -4.87
N ASP A 102 -3.63 23.01 -5.85
CA ASP A 102 -2.67 22.02 -6.34
C ASP A 102 -1.76 21.46 -5.24
N THR A 103 -1.39 22.29 -4.27
CA THR A 103 -0.52 21.84 -3.17
C THR A 103 -1.27 20.88 -2.25
N LEU A 104 -2.48 21.25 -1.84
CA LEU A 104 -3.32 20.43 -0.97
C LEU A 104 -3.72 19.13 -1.66
N THR A 105 -4.13 19.19 -2.93
CA THR A 105 -4.47 18.03 -3.75
C THR A 105 -3.28 17.07 -3.84
N ASN A 106 -2.10 17.56 -4.21
CA ASN A 106 -0.90 16.72 -4.30
C ASN A 106 -0.51 16.10 -2.95
N LEU A 107 -0.63 16.86 -1.85
CA LEU A 107 -0.36 16.36 -0.50
C LEU A 107 -1.34 15.24 -0.12
N LEU A 108 -2.64 15.46 -0.33
CA LEU A 108 -3.70 14.49 -0.02
C LEU A 108 -3.58 13.23 -0.88
N SER A 109 -3.29 13.37 -2.17
CA SER A 109 -3.05 12.23 -3.06
C SER A 109 -1.82 11.44 -2.63
N GLY A 110 -0.73 12.12 -2.25
CA GLY A 110 0.47 11.49 -1.71
C GLY A 110 0.19 10.76 -0.39
N HIS A 111 -0.52 11.40 0.53
CA HIS A 111 -0.93 10.81 1.80
C HIS A 111 -1.82 9.58 1.60
N TYR A 112 -2.83 9.68 0.72
CA TYR A 112 -3.72 8.57 0.38
C TYR A 112 -2.93 7.37 -0.14
N LEU A 113 -2.04 7.59 -1.11
CA LEU A 113 -1.21 6.53 -1.67
C LEU A 113 -0.29 5.90 -0.61
N PHE A 114 0.34 6.74 0.22
CA PHE A 114 1.17 6.28 1.32
C PHE A 114 0.39 5.43 2.31
N MET A 115 -0.79 5.87 2.76
CA MET A 115 -1.63 5.14 3.71
C MET A 115 -2.11 3.80 3.15
N TYR A 116 -2.48 3.76 1.87
CA TYR A 116 -2.84 2.52 1.19
C TYR A 116 -1.68 1.50 1.22
N LEU A 117 -0.47 1.93 0.82
CA LEU A 117 0.72 1.07 0.85
C LEU A 117 1.09 0.67 2.29
N PHE A 118 0.95 1.61 3.23
CA PHE A 118 1.21 1.40 4.64
C PHE A 118 0.33 0.30 5.22
N MET A 119 -0.99 0.32 4.99
CA MET A 119 -1.87 -0.71 5.52
C MET A 119 -1.49 -2.11 5.01
N ILE A 120 -1.24 -2.26 3.71
CA ILE A 120 -0.96 -3.54 3.07
C ILE A 120 0.38 -4.13 3.51
N TRP A 121 1.39 -3.28 3.70
CA TRP A 121 2.75 -3.72 4.03
C TRP A 121 3.02 -3.75 5.53
N PHE A 122 2.64 -2.71 6.27
CA PHE A 122 3.07 -2.54 7.66
C PHE A 122 2.44 -3.59 8.58
N SER A 123 1.16 -3.88 8.42
CA SER A 123 0.44 -4.84 9.27
C SER A 123 1.08 -6.24 9.32
N PRO A 124 1.26 -6.96 8.20
CA PRO A 124 1.89 -8.29 8.20
C PRO A 124 3.35 -8.24 8.69
N ILE A 125 4.12 -7.24 8.27
CA ILE A 125 5.52 -7.08 8.67
C ILE A 125 5.64 -6.82 10.16
N TYR A 126 4.74 -6.00 10.72
CA TYR A 126 4.67 -5.74 12.15
C TYR A 126 4.43 -7.03 12.94
N TYR A 127 3.46 -7.86 12.55
CA TYR A 127 3.18 -9.12 13.23
C TYR A 127 4.34 -10.11 13.15
N ILE A 128 5.01 -10.20 11.98
CA ILE A 128 6.23 -11.01 11.82
C ILE A 128 7.32 -10.52 12.77
N LEU A 129 7.55 -9.21 12.84
CA LEU A 129 8.55 -8.61 13.72
C LEU A 129 8.22 -8.74 15.22
N CYS A 130 6.95 -8.98 15.57
CA CYS A 130 6.47 -9.21 16.94
C CYS A 130 6.30 -10.70 17.30
N ARG A 131 6.75 -11.64 16.46
CA ARG A 131 6.55 -13.10 16.63
C ARG A 131 5.07 -13.52 16.76
N ASP A 132 4.15 -12.74 16.19
CA ASP A 132 2.73 -13.08 16.17
C ASP A 132 2.36 -13.75 14.84
N GLU A 133 2.62 -15.05 14.77
CA GLU A 133 2.38 -15.86 13.57
C GLU A 133 0.91 -15.91 13.17
N ILE A 134 0.00 -16.02 14.14
CA ILE A 134 -1.43 -16.16 13.89
C ILE A 134 -1.99 -14.86 13.28
N MET A 135 -1.55 -13.69 13.77
CA MET A 135 -1.99 -12.42 13.20
C MET A 135 -1.30 -12.12 11.87
N ALA A 136 -0.04 -12.54 11.69
CA ALA A 136 0.64 -12.45 10.41
C ALA A 136 -0.09 -13.26 9.32
N ASP A 137 -0.48 -14.50 9.62
CA ASP A 137 -1.26 -15.38 8.74
C ASP A 137 -2.58 -14.73 8.33
N LYS A 138 -3.35 -14.25 9.32
CA LYS A 138 -4.65 -13.62 9.08
C LYS A 138 -4.53 -12.34 8.25
N ALA A 139 -3.53 -11.51 8.53
CA ALA A 139 -3.28 -10.28 7.79
C ALA A 139 -2.92 -10.59 6.34
N ALA A 140 -1.99 -11.52 6.10
CA ALA A 140 -1.58 -11.91 4.75
C ALA A 140 -2.74 -12.52 3.95
N LEU A 141 -3.53 -13.41 4.56
CA LEU A 141 -4.69 -14.03 3.91
C LEU A 141 -5.78 -13.00 3.58
N ASN A 142 -6.04 -12.05 4.48
CA ASN A 142 -7.01 -10.98 4.23
C ASN A 142 -6.62 -10.17 2.99
N TYR A 143 -5.36 -9.74 2.90
CA TYR A 143 -4.89 -9.00 1.73
C TYR A 143 -4.88 -9.85 0.46
N PHE A 144 -4.55 -11.13 0.56
CA PHE A 144 -4.67 -12.05 -0.56
C PHE A 144 -6.10 -12.11 -1.10
N ILE A 145 -7.10 -12.26 -0.22
CA ILE A 145 -8.52 -12.27 -0.62
C ILE A 145 -8.93 -10.94 -1.27
N ILE A 146 -8.54 -9.80 -0.69
CA ILE A 146 -8.83 -8.47 -1.25
C ILE A 146 -8.26 -8.31 -2.67
N TYR A 147 -7.10 -8.92 -2.96
CA TYR A 147 -6.49 -8.85 -4.29
C TYR A 147 -7.10 -9.82 -5.31
N VAL A 148 -7.76 -10.88 -4.85
CA VAL A 148 -8.44 -11.86 -5.72
C VAL A 148 -9.87 -11.45 -6.04
N LEU A 149 -10.53 -10.70 -5.15
CA LEU A 149 -11.87 -10.12 -5.34
C LEU A 149 -11.83 -8.85 -6.20
#